data_AF-A0A453F776-F1
#
_entry.id   AF-A0A453F776-F1
#
_cell.length_a   1.000
_cell.length_b   1.000
_cell.length_c   1.000
_cell.angle_alpha   90.00
_cell.angle_beta   90.00
_cell.angle_gamma   90.00
#
_symmetry.space_group_name_H-M   'P 1'
#
loop_
_entity.id
_entity.type
_entity.pdbx_description
1 polymer ?
#
loop_
_entity_poly.entity_id
_entity_poly.type
_entity_poly.pdbx_seq_one_letter_code
_entity_poly.pdbx_strand_id
1 'polypeptide(L)'
;IGEFAITAKVTLLRQYKSFWLTIVYGPADDARKNAFPVELARTAPPPTDPWLINGDFNLIYEARDKNNLLLNRRIMGKFRRAIDNAGLKEI
;
A
#
# COMPACT_ATOMS: atom_id res chain seq x y z
N ILE A 1 4.80 -12.49 8.91
CA ILE A 1 3.49 -12.27 8.25
C ILE A 1 2.93 -10.99 8.87
N GLY A 2 2.58 -9.99 8.07
CA GLY A 2 1.98 -8.74 8.56
C GLY A 2 0.51 -8.95 8.93
N GLU A 3 -0.08 -7.99 9.64
CA GLU A 3 -1.52 -8.04 9.97
C GLU A 3 -2.36 -7.74 8.73
N PHE A 4 -1.89 -6.84 7.87
CA PHE A 4 -2.59 -6.35 6.70
C PHE A 4 -1.85 -6.66 5.40
N ALA A 5 -0.58 -7.04 5.46
CA ALA A 5 0.26 -7.25 4.28
C ALA A 5 1.01 -8.60 4.29
N ILE A 6 1.07 -9.22 3.13
CA ILE A 6 1.95 -10.36 2.83
C ILE A 6 2.93 -9.92 1.76
N THR A 7 4.23 -10.11 2.03
CA THR A 7 5.30 -9.72 1.11
C THR A 7 6.16 -10.91 0.77
N ALA A 8 6.44 -11.08 -0.52
CA ALA A 8 7.29 -12.14 -1.05
C ALA A 8 8.24 -11.58 -2.11
N LYS A 9 9.41 -12.20 -2.24
CA LYS A 9 10.34 -11.93 -3.34
C LYS A 9 9.99 -12.83 -4.52
N VAL A 10 9.67 -12.23 -5.66
CA VAL A 10 9.36 -12.93 -6.91
C VAL A 10 10.58 -12.88 -7.81
N THR A 11 10.97 -14.03 -8.36
CA THR A 11 12.08 -14.12 -9.32
C THR A 11 11.57 -14.66 -10.65
N LEU A 12 11.80 -13.90 -11.72
CA LEU A 12 11.47 -14.29 -13.08
C LEU A 12 12.55 -15.23 -13.61
N LEU A 13 12.27 -16.54 -13.59
CA LEU A 13 13.25 -17.60 -13.89
C LEU A 13 13.96 -17.45 -15.25
N ARG A 14 13.26 -16.90 -16.26
CA ARG A 14 13.81 -16.73 -17.62
C ARG A 14 14.66 -15.46 -17.79
N GLN A 15 14.52 -14.49 -16.89
CA GLN A 15 15.13 -13.16 -17.01
C GLN A 15 16.15 -12.89 -15.90
N TYR A 16 16.22 -13.77 -14.89
CA TYR A 16 17.04 -13.61 -13.69
C TYR A 16 16.83 -12.27 -12.98
N LYS A 17 15.64 -11.68 -13.13
CA LYS A 17 15.21 -10.46 -12.46
C LYS A 17 14.36 -10.80 -11.26
N SER A 18 14.51 -10.04 -10.18
CA SER A 18 13.68 -10.16 -8.98
C SER A 18 13.03 -8.84 -8.62
N PHE A 19 11.85 -8.92 -8.02
CA PHE A 19 11.13 -7.79 -7.43
C PHE A 19 10.38 -8.26 -6.19
N TRP A 20 10.03 -7.32 -5.31
CA TRP A 20 9.16 -7.56 -4.16
C TRP A 20 7.70 -7.43 -4.59
N LEU A 21 6.87 -8.38 -4.19
CA LEU A 21 5.42 -8.31 -4.33
C LEU A 21 4.79 -8.25 -2.95
N THR A 22 4.02 -7.20 -2.69
CA THR A 22 3.22 -7.06 -1.48
C THR A 22 1.74 -7.11 -1.83
N ILE A 23 0.99 -8.01 -1.20
CA ILE A 23 -0.46 -8.07 -1.28
C ILE A 23 -1.03 -7.54 0.03
N VAL A 24 -1.94 -6.56 -0.04
CA VAL A 24 -2.56 -5.93 1.13
C VAL A 24 -4.06 -6.21 1.24
N TYR A 25 -4.54 -6.21 2.47
CA TYR A 25 -5.96 -6.21 2.80
C TYR A 25 -6.23 -5.17 3.91
N GLY A 26 -6.85 -4.07 3.54
CA GLY A 26 -7.08 -2.90 4.37
C GLY A 26 -8.22 -3.09 5.36
N PRO A 27 -8.09 -2.58 6.60
CA PRO A 27 -9.10 -2.75 7.62
C PRO A 27 -10.39 -1.98 7.30
N ALA A 28 -11.54 -2.63 7.45
CA ALA A 28 -12.85 -1.99 7.37
C ALA A 28 -13.18 -1.11 8.57
N ASP A 29 -12.64 -1.45 9.74
CA ASP A 29 -12.87 -0.78 11.00
C ASP A 29 -12.02 0.49 11.15
N ASP A 30 -12.65 1.62 11.47
CA ASP A 30 -12.01 2.92 11.69
C ASP A 30 -10.92 2.88 12.77
N ALA A 31 -11.06 2.01 13.78
CA ALA A 31 -10.06 1.88 14.84
C ALA A 31 -8.68 1.45 14.31
N ARG A 32 -8.66 0.66 13.22
CA ARG A 32 -7.44 0.07 12.64
C ARG A 32 -6.91 0.82 11.42
N LYS A 33 -7.66 1.78 10.88
CA LYS A 33 -7.25 2.60 9.71
C LYS A 33 -5.99 3.44 9.94
N ASN A 34 -5.60 3.69 11.19
CA ASN A 34 -4.35 4.37 11.51
C ASN A 34 -3.14 3.45 11.52
N ALA A 35 -3.32 2.15 11.83
CA ALA A 35 -2.24 1.17 11.88
C ALA A 35 -1.81 0.72 10.47
N PHE A 36 -2.77 0.64 9.54
CA PHE A 36 -2.53 0.19 8.18
C PHE A 36 -1.44 0.99 7.42
N PRO A 37 -1.46 2.33 7.36
CA PRO A 37 -0.40 3.08 6.68
C PRO A 37 0.99 2.93 7.34
N VAL A 38 1.04 2.65 8.64
CA VAL A 38 2.30 2.42 9.36
C VAL A 38 2.90 1.07 8.99
N GLU A 39 2.08 0.02 8.92
CA GLU A 39 2.52 -1.29 8.42
C GLU A 39 2.95 -1.22 6.96
N LEU A 40 2.20 -0.49 6.13
CA LEU A 40 2.53 -0.27 4.72
C LEU A 40 3.94 0.32 4.55
N ALA A 41 4.25 1.38 5.31
CA ALA A 41 5.55 2.04 5.27
C ALA A 41 6.68 1.12 5.76
N ARG A 42 6.43 0.25 6.75
CA ARG A 42 7.40 -0.75 7.24
C ARG A 42 7.63 -1.90 6.28
N THR A 43 6.68 -2.14 5.38
CA THR A 43 6.72 -3.24 4.41
C THR A 43 7.54 -2.88 3.17
N ALA A 44 7.81 -1.59 2.96
CA ALA A 44 8.61 -1.12 1.85
C ALA A 44 10.01 -1.76 1.86
N PRO A 45 10.45 -2.39 0.76
CA PRO A 45 11.82 -2.87 0.62
C PRO A 45 12.80 -1.69 0.48
N PRO A 46 14.12 -1.95 0.47
CA PRO A 46 15.11 -0.91 0.16
C PRO A 46 14.76 -0.17 -1.15
N PRO A 47 14.95 1.15 -1.25
CA PRO A 47 14.58 1.94 -2.42
C PRO A 47 15.22 1.50 -3.75
N THR A 48 16.29 0.71 -3.69
CA THR A 48 17.01 0.15 -4.84
C THR A 48 16.32 -1.08 -5.44
N ASP A 49 15.42 -1.72 -4.71
CA ASP A 49 14.78 -2.96 -5.13
C ASP A 49 13.42 -2.66 -5.80
N PRO A 50 13.14 -3.20 -6.99
CA PRO A 50 11.83 -3.06 -7.62
C PRO A 50 10.73 -3.63 -6.72
N TRP A 51 9.63 -2.90 -6.57
CA TRP A 51 8.53 -3.26 -5.69
C TRP A 51 7.18 -3.03 -6.36
N LEU A 52 6.30 -4.03 -6.24
CA LEU A 52 4.92 -3.96 -6.65
C LEU A 52 4.05 -4.20 -5.42
N ILE A 53 3.08 -3.32 -5.21
CA ILE A 53 2.06 -3.48 -4.18
C ILE A 53 0.67 -3.49 -4.81
N ASN A 54 -0.19 -4.41 -4.36
CA ASN A 54 -1.57 -4.51 -4.83
C ASN A 54 -2.48 -5.12 -3.75
N GLY A 55 -3.79 -5.10 -3.98
CA GLY A 55 -4.79 -5.68 -3.09
C GLY A 55 -5.94 -4.70 -2.81
N ASP A 56 -6.74 -5.01 -1.81
CA ASP A 56 -7.80 -4.13 -1.36
C ASP A 56 -7.26 -3.23 -0.25
N PHE A 57 -7.00 -1.96 -0.56
CA PHE A 57 -6.52 -1.00 0.44
C PHE A 57 -7.62 -0.53 1.39
N ASN A 58 -8.89 -0.64 0.99
CA ASN A 58 -10.06 -0.13 1.71
C ASN A 58 -9.90 1.33 2.20
N LEU A 59 -9.10 2.11 1.48
CA LEU A 59 -8.81 3.52 1.73
C LEU A 59 -8.97 4.28 0.42
N ILE A 60 -9.48 5.49 0.54
CA ILE A 60 -9.75 6.35 -0.61
C ILE A 60 -8.49 7.18 -0.87
N TYR A 61 -7.92 7.04 -2.06
CA TYR A 61 -6.69 7.71 -2.48
C TYR A 61 -6.96 9.15 -2.95
N GLU A 62 -7.92 9.32 -3.86
CA GLU A 62 -8.36 10.64 -4.32
C GLU A 62 -9.86 10.87 -4.08
N ALA A 63 -10.24 12.14 -3.96
CA ALA A 63 -11.65 12.51 -3.79
C ALA A 63 -12.53 12.05 -4.96
N ARG A 64 -11.96 11.93 -6.17
CA ARG A 64 -12.66 11.45 -7.37
C ARG A 64 -13.06 9.97 -7.29
N ASP A 65 -12.37 9.20 -6.43
CA ASP A 65 -12.60 7.75 -6.28
C ASP A 65 -13.80 7.46 -5.36
N LYS A 66 -14.42 8.49 -4.76
CA LYS A 66 -15.62 8.35 -3.94
C LYS A 66 -16.84 8.93 -4.64
N ASN A 67 -17.93 8.16 -4.63
CA ASN A 67 -19.23 8.59 -5.17
C ASN A 67 -20.03 9.53 -4.24
N ASN A 68 -19.48 9.93 -3.09
CA ASN A 68 -20.14 10.82 -2.13
C ASN A 68 -19.14 11.75 -1.42
N LEU A 69 -19.66 12.79 -0.78
CA LEU A 69 -18.85 13.85 -0.13
C LEU A 69 -18.35 13.48 1.28
N LEU A 70 -18.66 12.29 1.80
CA LEU A 70 -18.24 11.83 3.14
C LEU A 70 -16.76 11.42 3.15
N LEU A 71 -15.87 12.37 2.89
CA LEU A 71 -14.43 12.13 2.74
C LEU A 71 -13.71 12.36 4.06
N ASN A 72 -13.07 11.31 4.58
CA ASN A 72 -12.09 11.47 5.65
C ASN A 72 -10.75 11.94 5.05
N ARG A 73 -10.66 13.24 4.77
CA ARG A 73 -9.46 13.89 4.19
C ARG A 73 -8.19 13.66 5.01
N ARG A 74 -8.32 13.50 6.33
CA ARG A 74 -7.19 13.21 7.21
C ARG A 74 -6.58 11.83 6.93
N ILE A 75 -7.43 10.81 6.79
CA ILE A 75 -6.99 9.44 6.47
C ILE A 75 -6.44 9.37 5.05
N MET A 76 -7.11 10.00 4.08
CA MET A 76 -6.64 10.12 2.70
C MET A 76 -5.24 10.73 2.64
N GLY A 77 -5.01 11.85 3.34
CA GLY A 77 -3.70 12.49 3.40
C GLY A 77 -2.62 11.62 4.08
N LYS A 78 -2.98 10.78 5.05
CA LYS A 78 -2.04 9.81 5.65
C LYS A 78 -1.69 8.70 4.65
N PHE A 79 -2.69 8.19 3.94
CA PHE A 79 -2.48 7.15 2.93
C PHE A 79 -1.60 7.66 1.80
N ARG A 80 -1.91 8.85 1.25
CA ARG A 80 -1.09 9.48 0.21
C ARG A 80 0.36 9.69 0.65
N ARG A 81 0.60 10.22 1.86
CA ARG A 81 1.97 10.33 2.41
C ARG A 81 2.67 8.99 2.56
N ALA A 82 1.95 7.91 2.89
CA ALA A 82 2.54 6.58 2.98
C ALA A 82 2.98 6.07 1.60
N ILE A 83 2.16 6.27 0.56
CA ILE A 83 2.50 5.96 -0.83
C ILE A 83 3.72 6.79 -1.30
N ASP A 84 3.69 8.10 -1.07
CA ASP A 84 4.77 9.02 -1.44
C ASP A 84 6.09 8.66 -0.75
N ASN A 85 6.06 8.42 0.56
CA ASN A 85 7.25 8.02 1.35
C ASN A 85 7.83 6.68 0.89
N ALA A 86 6.99 5.80 0.37
CA ALA A 86 7.39 4.49 -0.10
C ALA A 86 7.83 4.51 -1.59
N GLY A 87 7.86 5.69 -2.22
CA GLY A 87 8.31 5.88 -3.61
C GLY A 87 7.41 5.21 -4.65
N LEU A 88 6.15 4.93 -4.29
CA LEU A 88 5.21 4.20 -5.12
C LEU A 88 4.53 5.14 -6.13
N LYS A 89 4.30 4.61 -7.32
CA LYS A 89 3.54 5.29 -8.38
C LYS A 89 2.41 4.37 -8.84
N GLU A 90 1.20 4.93 -8.94
CA GLU A 90 0.07 4.25 -9.57
C GLU A 90 0.35 4.02 -11.07
N ILE A 91 0.07 2.82 -11.56
CA ILE A 91 0.32 2.37 -12.94
C ILE A 91 -1.02 2.19 -13.65
#